data_AF-A0AAW6SCA3-F1
#
_entry.id   AF-A0AAW6SCA3-F1
#
_cell.length_a   1.000
_cell.length_b   1.000
_cell.length_c   1.000
_cell.angle_alpha   90.00
_cell.angle_beta   90.00
_cell.angle_gamma   90.00
#
_symmetry.space_group_name_H-M   'P 1'
#
loop_
_entity.id
_entity.type
_entity.pdbx_description
1 polymer ?
#
loop_
_entity_poly.entity_id
_entity_poly.type
_entity_poly.pdbx_seq_one_letter_code
_entity_poly.pdbx_strand_id
1 'polypeptide(L)'
;ALLDSDNAGNQAAQQEILVNRLGNKRILRTSDFTVQKIDKAEIEDLLRDTLVVVAKSQLSWDIASMLASAGNRPIVDIFQREVKDFSKYKLAKAFLRWSREHTISDLTENEIQGCTNLINAINSALK
;
A
#
# COMPACT_ATOMS: atom_id res chain seq x y z
N ALA A 1 -5.84 8.87 13.85
CA ALA A 1 -6.00 7.44 13.53
C ALA A 1 -4.62 6.78 13.54
N LEU A 2 -4.54 5.49 13.89
CA LEU A 2 -3.33 4.68 13.73
C LEU A 2 -3.44 3.92 12.39
N LEU A 3 -2.49 4.16 11.49
CA LEU A 3 -2.42 3.50 10.19
C LEU A 3 -1.54 2.24 10.32
N ASP A 4 -2.11 1.08 10.02
CA ASP A 4 -1.40 -0.20 10.06
C ASP A 4 -0.62 -0.42 8.76
N SER A 5 0.55 0.23 8.65
CA SER A 5 1.40 0.18 7.46
C SER A 5 2.76 -0.48 7.66
N ASP A 6 3.05 -1.04 8.84
CA ASP A 6 4.23 -1.90 9.06
C ASP A 6 4.04 -2.69 10.37
N ASN A 7 4.87 -3.72 10.61
CA ASN A 7 4.80 -4.68 11.73
C ASN A 7 4.52 -4.05 13.13
N ALA A 8 4.85 -2.78 13.33
CA ALA A 8 4.55 -1.99 14.54
C ALA A 8 3.05 -1.66 14.73
N GLY A 9 2.30 -1.44 13.64
CA GLY A 9 0.85 -1.19 13.67
C GLY A 9 0.06 -2.44 14.04
N ASN A 10 0.52 -3.60 13.57
CA ASN A 10 -0.08 -4.90 13.88
C ASN A 10 0.11 -5.25 15.37
N GLN A 11 1.28 -4.94 15.95
CA GLN A 11 1.50 -5.04 17.41
C GLN A 11 0.65 -4.04 18.20
N ALA A 12 0.44 -2.82 17.68
CA ALA A 12 -0.43 -1.81 18.31
C ALA A 12 -1.92 -2.20 18.26
N ALA A 13 -2.37 -2.87 17.18
CA ALA A 13 -3.73 -3.37 17.01
C ALA A 13 -4.03 -4.63 17.82
N GLN A 14 -3.01 -5.42 18.20
CA GLN A 14 -3.14 -6.58 19.07
C GLN A 14 -3.16 -6.24 20.58
N GLN A 15 -2.77 -5.03 20.97
CA GLN A 15 -2.91 -4.59 22.36
C GLN A 15 -4.38 -4.23 22.67
N GLU A 16 -5.08 -5.07 23.44
CA GLU A 16 -6.45 -4.83 23.91
C GLU A 16 -6.63 -3.43 24.54
N ILE A 17 -5.59 -2.91 25.19
CA ILE A 17 -5.57 -1.60 25.84
C ILE A 17 -5.63 -0.45 24.82
N LEU A 18 -4.97 -0.60 23.66
CA LEU A 18 -4.95 0.39 22.58
C LEU A 18 -6.24 0.35 21.76
N VAL A 19 -6.79 -0.84 21.49
CA VAL A 19 -8.09 -1.00 20.82
C VAL A 19 -9.22 -0.38 21.65
N ASN A 20 -9.21 -0.58 22.98
CA ASN A 20 -10.17 0.04 23.88
C ASN A 20 -9.99 1.56 24.04
N ARG A 21 -8.75 2.09 23.98
CA ARG A 21 -8.50 3.55 24.11
C ARG A 21 -8.76 4.34 22.83
N LEU A 22 -8.41 3.80 21.67
CA LEU A 22 -8.61 4.46 20.38
C LEU A 22 -10.02 4.23 19.84
N GLY A 23 -10.68 3.15 20.26
CA GLY A 23 -11.92 2.67 19.66
C GLY A 23 -11.68 2.09 18.27
N ASN A 24 -12.36 1.00 17.94
CA ASN A 24 -12.15 0.24 16.69
C ASN A 24 -12.25 1.12 15.41
N LYS A 25 -12.95 2.26 15.47
CA LYS A 25 -13.11 3.22 14.37
C LYS A 25 -11.87 4.07 14.06
N ARG A 26 -10.85 4.08 14.94
CA ARG A 26 -9.62 4.91 14.77
C ARG A 26 -8.39 4.09 14.37
N ILE A 27 -8.54 2.79 14.17
CA ILE A 27 -7.52 1.89 13.62
C ILE A 27 -7.89 1.67 12.15
N LEU A 28 -7.07 2.16 11.24
CA LEU A 28 -7.31 2.07 9.81
C LEU A 28 -6.40 0.98 9.25
N ARG A 29 -6.99 -0.09 8.69
CA ARG A 29 -6.26 -1.19 8.07
C ARG A 29 -6.22 -0.96 6.57
N THR A 30 -5.04 -1.10 5.96
CA THR A 30 -4.89 -0.89 4.52
C THR A 30 -5.80 -1.80 3.69
N SER A 31 -6.04 -3.03 4.15
CA SER A 31 -6.95 -3.98 3.52
C SER A 31 -8.39 -3.50 3.38
N ASP A 32 -8.82 -2.52 4.18
CA ASP A 32 -10.17 -1.94 4.12
C ASP A 32 -10.31 -0.94 2.95
N PHE A 33 -9.19 -0.54 2.36
CA PHE A 33 -9.11 0.49 1.32
C PHE A 33 -8.61 -0.04 -0.02
N THR A 34 -7.99 -1.23 -0.04
CA THR A 34 -7.64 -1.92 -1.30
C THR A 34 -8.90 -2.50 -1.95
N VAL A 35 -9.10 -2.27 -3.25
CA VAL A 35 -10.25 -2.84 -3.99
C VAL A 35 -10.16 -4.37 -4.05
N GLN A 36 -8.97 -4.91 -4.30
CA GLN A 36 -8.70 -6.34 -4.18
C GLN A 36 -8.41 -6.68 -2.72
N LYS A 37 -8.98 -7.78 -2.21
CA LYS A 37 -8.64 -8.29 -0.88
C LYS A 37 -7.23 -8.88 -0.90
N ILE A 38 -6.31 -8.19 -0.25
CA ILE A 38 -4.91 -8.61 -0.11
C ILE A 38 -4.68 -8.99 1.35
N ASP A 39 -4.18 -10.19 1.56
CA ASP A 39 -3.88 -10.70 2.89
C ASP A 39 -2.67 -9.95 3.44
N LYS A 40 -2.82 -9.32 4.61
CA LYS A 40 -1.78 -8.47 5.23
C LYS A 40 -1.33 -7.32 4.30
N ALA A 41 -2.30 -6.72 3.60
CA ALA A 41 -2.07 -5.57 2.72
C ALA A 41 -1.22 -4.48 3.39
N GLU A 42 -0.20 -4.04 2.68
CA GLU A 42 0.66 -2.91 3.07
C GLU A 42 0.25 -1.65 2.29
N ILE A 43 0.73 -0.47 2.70
CA ILE A 43 0.29 0.80 2.10
C ILE A 43 0.59 0.87 0.59
N GLU A 44 1.67 0.20 0.17
CA GLU A 44 2.06 0.05 -1.23
C GLU A 44 1.02 -0.70 -2.07
N ASP A 45 0.19 -1.57 -1.46
CA ASP A 45 -0.87 -2.29 -2.17
C ASP A 45 -2.00 -1.36 -2.64
N LEU A 46 -2.10 -0.12 -2.12
CA LEU A 46 -3.02 0.89 -2.66
C LEU A 46 -2.59 1.44 -4.03
N LEU A 47 -1.33 1.23 -4.41
CA LEU A 47 -0.72 1.75 -5.65
C LEU A 47 -0.09 0.61 -6.45
N ARG A 48 -0.64 -0.60 -6.34
CA ARG A 48 -0.06 -1.83 -6.88
C ARG A 48 0.28 -1.74 -8.36
N ASP A 49 -0.66 -1.29 -9.18
CA ASP A 49 -0.50 -1.28 -10.64
C ASP A 49 0.51 -0.21 -11.06
N THR A 50 0.41 0.96 -10.45
CA THR A 50 1.35 2.07 -10.66
C THR A 50 2.77 1.69 -10.23
N LEU A 51 2.94 1.02 -9.09
CA LEU A 51 4.25 0.59 -8.61
C LEU A 51 4.92 -0.42 -9.53
N VAL A 52 4.16 -1.29 -10.21
CA VAL A 52 4.71 -2.19 -11.23
C VAL A 52 5.23 -1.41 -12.44
N VAL A 53 4.48 -0.40 -12.91
CA VAL A 53 4.91 0.47 -14.02
C VAL A 53 6.17 1.26 -13.64
N VAL A 54 6.21 1.82 -12.43
CA VAL A 54 7.37 2.57 -11.92
C VAL A 54 8.59 1.65 -11.76
N ALA A 55 8.41 0.46 -11.21
CA ALA A 55 9.49 -0.49 -11.03
C ALA A 55 10.08 -0.94 -12.37
N LYS A 56 9.23 -1.18 -13.37
CA LYS A 56 9.68 -1.54 -14.72
C LYS A 56 10.42 -0.38 -15.40
N SER A 57 9.86 0.84 -15.37
CA SER A 57 10.40 2.00 -16.09
C SER A 57 11.65 2.60 -15.45
N GLN A 58 11.72 2.71 -14.12
CA GLN A 58 12.80 3.42 -13.44
C GLN A 58 13.84 2.50 -12.79
N LEU A 59 13.46 1.28 -12.43
CA LEU A 59 14.32 0.34 -11.72
C LEU A 59 14.67 -0.90 -12.56
N SER A 60 14.10 -1.03 -13.77
CA SER A 60 14.26 -2.21 -14.64
C SER A 60 13.84 -3.52 -13.96
N TRP A 61 12.86 -3.45 -13.06
CA TRP A 61 12.28 -4.61 -12.39
C TRP A 61 10.98 -4.99 -13.08
N ASP A 62 10.99 -6.07 -13.87
CA ASP A 62 9.78 -6.57 -14.53
C ASP A 62 9.14 -7.69 -13.69
N ILE A 63 8.08 -7.32 -12.96
CA ILE A 63 7.28 -8.26 -12.15
C ILE A 63 5.85 -8.42 -12.68
N ALA A 64 5.55 -7.91 -13.87
CA ALA A 64 4.18 -7.87 -14.40
C ALA A 64 3.58 -9.27 -14.58
N SER A 65 4.39 -10.24 -15.03
CA SER A 65 3.98 -11.64 -15.18
C SER A 65 3.70 -12.32 -13.84
N MET A 66 4.47 -11.99 -12.81
CA MET A 66 4.31 -12.52 -11.46
C MET A 66 3.09 -11.92 -10.76
N LEU A 67 2.79 -10.64 -10.99
CA LEU A 67 1.59 -10.00 -10.44
C LEU A 67 0.31 -10.74 -10.85
N ALA A 68 0.22 -11.15 -12.12
CA ALA A 68 -0.92 -11.91 -12.64
C ALA A 68 -1.11 -13.27 -11.94
N SER A 69 -0.03 -13.83 -11.36
CA SER A 69 -0.04 -15.13 -10.66
C SER A 69 0.00 -14.99 -9.13
N ALA A 70 0.09 -13.77 -8.59
CA ALA A 70 0.37 -13.54 -7.18
C ALA A 70 -0.84 -13.70 -6.26
N GLY A 71 -2.06 -13.74 -6.81
CA GLY A 71 -3.30 -13.83 -6.03
C GLY A 71 -3.40 -12.70 -5.01
N ASN A 72 -3.67 -13.03 -3.75
CA ASN A 72 -3.92 -12.08 -2.67
C ASN A 72 -2.65 -11.72 -1.85
N ARG A 73 -1.44 -12.00 -2.35
CA ARG A 73 -0.19 -11.68 -1.63
C ARG A 73 0.12 -10.19 -1.69
N PRO A 74 0.74 -9.56 -0.68
CA PRO A 74 1.21 -8.17 -0.73
C PRO A 74 2.20 -7.90 -1.87
N ILE A 75 2.17 -6.69 -2.43
CA ILE A 75 3.03 -6.31 -3.56
C ILE A 75 4.51 -6.30 -3.19
N VAL A 76 4.81 -5.91 -1.95
CA VAL A 76 6.16 -5.95 -1.38
C VAL A 76 6.70 -7.37 -1.34
N ASP A 77 5.89 -8.34 -0.89
CA ASP A 77 6.25 -9.75 -0.85
C ASP A 77 6.59 -10.29 -2.25
N ILE A 78 5.87 -9.83 -3.28
CA ILE A 78 6.16 -10.17 -4.68
C ILE A 78 7.52 -9.61 -5.07
N PHE A 79 7.76 -8.32 -4.84
CA PHE A 79 9.03 -7.70 -5.16
C PHE A 79 10.21 -8.36 -4.43
N GLN A 80 10.05 -8.71 -3.16
CA GLN A 80 11.10 -9.29 -2.35
C GLN A 80 11.50 -10.70 -2.81
N ARG A 81 10.59 -11.44 -3.45
CA ARG A 81 10.87 -12.75 -4.04
C ARG A 81 11.53 -12.65 -5.41
N GLU A 82 11.08 -11.72 -6.24
CA GLU A 82 11.51 -11.62 -7.64
C GLU A 82 12.77 -10.78 -7.83
N VAL A 83 12.99 -9.80 -6.95
CA VAL A 83 14.08 -8.83 -7.09
C VAL A 83 15.13 -9.08 -6.01
N LYS A 84 16.27 -9.63 -6.42
CA LYS A 84 17.38 -10.00 -5.53
C LYS A 84 17.86 -8.86 -4.62
N ASP A 85 17.95 -7.63 -5.14
CA ASP A 85 18.40 -6.44 -4.41
C ASP A 85 17.25 -5.49 -4.08
N PHE A 86 16.07 -6.06 -3.80
CA PHE A 86 14.87 -5.30 -3.47
C PHE A 86 15.10 -4.42 -2.25
N SER A 87 14.61 -3.19 -2.35
CA SER A 87 14.57 -2.26 -1.24
C SER A 87 13.33 -1.40 -1.37
N LYS A 88 12.45 -1.44 -0.36
CA LYS A 88 11.29 -0.54 -0.26
C LYS A 88 11.70 0.91 -0.45
N TYR A 89 12.85 1.33 0.09
CA TYR A 89 13.38 2.68 -0.08
C TYR A 89 13.68 3.03 -1.55
N LYS A 90 14.27 2.10 -2.32
CA LYS A 90 14.53 2.32 -3.76
C LYS A 90 13.21 2.45 -4.54
N LEU A 91 12.24 1.59 -4.24
CA LEU A 91 10.91 1.64 -4.85
C LEU A 91 10.19 2.96 -4.53
N ALA A 92 10.16 3.37 -3.26
CA ALA A 92 9.56 4.63 -2.83
C ALA A 92 10.24 5.84 -3.49
N LYS A 93 11.57 5.83 -3.61
CA LYS A 93 12.31 6.91 -4.26
C LYS A 93 12.03 6.98 -5.77
N ALA A 94 11.86 5.84 -6.44
CA ALA A 94 11.44 5.79 -7.83
C ALA A 94 10.01 6.34 -8.01
N PHE A 95 9.08 5.93 -7.14
CA PHE A 95 7.71 6.46 -7.15
C PHE A 95 7.68 7.98 -6.94
N LEU A 96 8.43 8.50 -5.96
CA LEU A 96 8.54 9.95 -5.74
C LEU A 96 9.13 10.72 -6.91
N ARG A 97 9.99 10.09 -7.73
CA ARG A 97 10.49 10.71 -8.97
C ARG A 97 9.42 10.69 -10.04
N TRP A 98 8.76 9.55 -10.22
CA TRP A 98 7.65 9.38 -11.16
C TRP A 98 6.52 10.39 -10.89
N SER A 99 6.13 10.58 -9.64
CA SER A 99 5.04 11.46 -9.23
C SER A 99 5.31 12.95 -9.45
N ARG A 100 6.52 13.36 -9.85
CA ARG A 100 6.83 14.76 -10.19
C ARG A 100 6.35 15.14 -11.59
N GLU A 101 6.20 14.13 -12.45
CA GLU A 101 5.85 14.30 -13.86
C GLU A 101 4.47 13.70 -14.18
N HIS A 102 3.85 13.04 -13.20
CA HIS A 102 2.55 12.37 -13.32
C HIS A 102 1.56 12.95 -12.32
N THR A 103 0.28 12.81 -12.64
CA THR A 103 -0.85 13.33 -11.89
C THR A 103 -1.75 12.20 -11.42
N ILE A 104 -2.83 12.54 -10.70
CA ILE A 104 -3.82 11.55 -10.25
C ILE A 104 -4.46 10.80 -11.42
N SER A 105 -4.52 11.40 -12.61
CA SER A 105 -5.08 10.79 -13.82
C SER A 105 -4.24 9.64 -14.37
N ASP A 106 -2.99 9.51 -13.92
CA ASP A 106 -2.07 8.44 -14.29
C ASP A 106 -2.20 7.21 -13.37
N LEU A 107 -2.98 7.33 -12.29
CA LEU A 107 -3.37 6.22 -11.42
C LEU A 107 -4.60 5.51 -12.00
N THR A 108 -4.75 4.23 -11.67
CA THR A 108 -5.97 3.48 -12.03
C THR A 108 -7.16 3.91 -11.18
N GLU A 109 -8.37 3.72 -11.69
CA GLU A 109 -9.61 4.04 -10.95
C GLU A 109 -9.66 3.36 -9.57
N ASN A 110 -9.17 2.12 -9.47
CA ASN A 110 -9.11 1.37 -8.21
C ASN A 110 -8.16 2.01 -7.19
N GLU A 111 -6.98 2.45 -7.64
CA GLU A 111 -5.98 3.10 -6.79
C GLU A 111 -6.49 4.47 -6.32
N ILE A 112 -7.12 5.25 -7.21
CA ILE A 112 -7.74 6.53 -6.87
C ILE A 112 -8.84 6.33 -5.83
N GLN A 113 -9.73 5.36 -6.04
CA GLN A 113 -10.82 5.06 -5.12
C GLN A 113 -10.29 4.64 -3.74
N GLY A 114 -9.30 3.75 -3.70
CA GLY A 114 -8.70 3.27 -2.45
C GLY A 114 -8.01 4.39 -1.67
N CYS A 115 -7.19 5.20 -2.34
CA CYS A 115 -6.54 6.36 -1.73
C CYS A 115 -7.55 7.39 -1.21
N THR A 116 -8.61 7.67 -1.99
CA THR A 116 -9.68 8.60 -1.60
C THR A 116 -10.41 8.11 -0.36
N ASN A 117 -10.76 6.82 -0.30
CA ASN A 117 -11.41 6.21 0.85
C ASN A 117 -10.52 6.29 2.10
N LEU A 118 -9.23 6.01 1.96
CA LEU A 118 -8.27 6.12 3.07
C LEU A 118 -8.19 7.55 3.60
N ILE A 119 -8.02 8.55 2.72
CA ILE A 119 -7.94 9.96 3.10
C ILE A 119 -9.24 10.41 3.80
N ASN A 120 -10.40 9.99 3.30
CA ASN A 120 -11.68 10.29 3.92
C ASN A 120 -11.82 9.66 5.31
N ALA A 121 -11.34 8.43 5.49
CA ALA A 121 -11.33 7.76 6.80
C ALA A 121 -10.38 8.46 7.79
N ILE A 122 -9.19 8.87 7.33
CA ILE A 122 -8.24 9.67 8.12
C ILE A 122 -8.88 10.99 8.55
N ASN A 123 -9.45 11.74 7.61
CA ASN A 123 -10.09 13.02 7.89
C ASN A 123 -11.26 12.87 8.87
N SER A 124 -12.08 11.83 8.70
CA SER A 124 -13.18 11.51 9.62
C SER A 124 -12.70 11.16 11.03
N ALA A 125 -11.52 10.55 11.15
CA ALA A 125 -10.95 10.16 12.44
C ALA A 125 -10.19 11.29 13.16
N LEU A 126 -9.85 12.37 12.45
CA LEU A 126 -9.19 13.57 12.98
C LEU A 126 -10.18 14.67 13.39
N LYS A 127 -11.41 14.62 12.87
CA LYS A 127 -12.55 15.42 13.35
C LYS A 127 -13.07 14.88 14.68
#